data_AF-A0A355TYI7-F1
#
_entry.id   AF-A0A355TYI7-F1
#
_cell.length_a   1.000
_cell.length_b   1.000
_cell.length_c   1.000
_cell.angle_alpha   90.00
_cell.angle_beta   90.00
_cell.angle_gamma   90.00
#
_symmetry.space_group_name_H-M   'P 1'
#
loop_
_entity.id
_entity.type
_entity.pdbx_description
1 polymer ?
#
loop_
_entity_poly.entity_id
_entity_poly.type
_entity_poly.pdbx_seq_one_letter_code
_entity_poly.pdbx_strand_id
1 'polypeptide(L)' 'MNKQQIEELRQKYINNPPEGMSKKDIKNMSDDDLLDMDYFLHEDDDIFDNLDHNDVVDFFLFYSFSRSFL' A
#
# COMPACT_ATOMS: atom_id res chain seq x y z
N MET A 1 -10.41 0.86 12.30
CA MET A 1 -9.70 -0.36 12.74
C MET A 1 -9.81 -0.50 14.26
N ASN A 2 -9.87 -1.72 14.81
CA ASN A 2 -9.85 -1.92 16.26
C ASN A 2 -8.40 -2.05 16.79
N LYS A 3 -8.18 -1.90 18.11
CA LYS A 3 -6.83 -1.93 18.71
C LYS A 3 -6.08 -3.24 18.48
N GLN A 4 -6.79 -4.37 18.42
CA GLN A 4 -6.16 -5.66 18.19
C GLN A 4 -5.60 -5.77 16.76
N GLN A 5 -6.37 -5.30 15.78
CA GLN A 5 -5.95 -5.26 14.38
C GLN A 5 -4.72 -4.36 14.19
N ILE A 6 -4.64 -3.23 14.89
CA ILE A 6 -3.46 -2.34 14.85
C ILE A 6 -2.22 -3.03 15.42
N GLU A 7 -2.35 -3.79 16.51
CA GLU A 7 -1.23 -4.53 17.08
C GLU A 7 -0.76 -5.66 16.17
N GLU A 8 -1.68 -6.41 15.56
CA GLU A 8 -1.35 -7.45 14.56
C GLU A 8 -0.59 -6.86 13.36
N LEU A 9 -1.06 -5.70 12.87
CA LEU A 9 -0.39 -4.94 11.81
C LEU A 9 1.02 -4.49 12.23
N ARG A 10 1.16 -3.99 13.47
CA ARG A 10 2.45 -3.59 14.02
C ARG A 10 3.42 -4.76 14.08
N GLN A 11 2.96 -5.95 14.48
CA GLN A 11 3.79 -7.16 14.49
C GLN A 11 4.20 -7.60 13.07
N LYS A 12 3.31 -7.49 12.06
CA LYS A 12 3.64 -7.75 10.64
C LYS A 12 4.86 -6.92 10.21
N TYR A 13 4.83 -5.61 10.45
CA TYR A 13 5.91 -4.70 10.06
C TYR A 13 7.14 -4.75 10.97
N ILE A 14 7.02 -5.17 12.24
CA ILE A 14 8.20 -5.46 13.08
C ILE A 14 8.94 -6.70 12.57
N ASN A 15 8.22 -7.72 12.11
CA ASN A 15 8.83 -8.96 11.63
C ASN A 15 9.53 -8.74 10.28
N ASN A 16 8.90 -7.98 9.39
CA ASN A 16 9.45 -7.60 8.10
C ASN A 16 9.26 -6.09 7.84
N PRO A 17 10.20 -5.25 8.30
CA PRO A 17 10.11 -3.80 8.10
C PRO A 17 10.19 -3.41 6.63
N PRO A 18 9.50 -2.35 6.19
CA PRO A 18 9.69 -1.77 4.87
C PRO A 18 11.13 -1.27 4.68
N GLU A 19 11.57 -1.17 3.42
CA GLU A 19 12.91 -0.70 3.10
C GLU A 19 13.19 0.68 3.70
N GLY A 20 14.39 0.86 4.27
CA GLY A 20 14.78 2.12 4.92
C GLY A 20 14.24 2.31 6.33
N MET A 21 13.44 1.37 6.87
CA MET A 21 12.95 1.43 8.26
C MET A 21 13.51 0.32 9.14
N SER A 22 13.78 0.64 10.40
CA SER A 22 14.16 -0.34 11.42
C SER A 22 12.95 -0.82 12.21
N LYS A 23 13.06 -2.02 12.81
CA LYS A 23 12.05 -2.55 13.75
C LYS A 23 11.75 -1.59 14.91
N LYS A 24 12.73 -0.77 15.30
CA LYS A 24 12.58 0.20 16.39
C LYS A 24 11.70 1.38 15.93
N ASP A 25 11.81 1.78 14.68
CA ASP A 25 11.00 2.87 14.12
C ASP A 25 9.53 2.45 14.09
N ILE A 26 9.23 1.25 13.57
CA ILE A 26 7.87 0.67 13.56
C ILE A 26 7.28 0.52 14.98
N LYS A 27 8.10 0.14 15.98
CA LYS A 27 7.64 0.04 17.38
C LYS A 27 7.26 1.38 18.00
N ASN A 28 7.87 2.48 17.55
CA ASN A 28 7.66 3.80 18.11
C ASN A 28 6.64 4.64 17.30
N MET A 29 6.21 4.17 16.13
CA MET A 29 5.17 4.83 15.34
C MET A 29 3.86 4.94 16.12
N SER A 30 3.16 6.06 15.97
CA SER A 30 1.78 6.15 16.44
C SER A 30 0.88 5.19 15.67
N ASP A 31 -0.31 4.91 16.20
CA ASP A 31 -1.27 4.06 15.50
C ASP A 31 -1.71 4.70 14.17
N ASP A 32 -1.83 6.03 14.13
CA ASP A 32 -2.18 6.79 12.91
C ASP A 32 -1.03 6.75 11.89
N ASP A 33 0.22 6.98 12.30
CA ASP A 33 1.38 6.90 11.39
C ASP A 33 1.55 5.48 10.79
N LEU A 34 1.26 4.44 11.59
CA LEU A 34 1.32 3.06 11.14
C LEU A 34 0.23 2.76 10.09
N LEU A 35 -0.96 3.33 10.29
CA LEU A 35 -2.08 3.21 9.37
C LEU A 35 -1.85 3.96 8.06
N ASP A 36 -1.34 5.19 8.14
CA ASP A 36 -1.00 5.99 6.98
C ASP A 36 0.08 5.28 6.15
N MET A 37 1.10 4.72 6.81
CA MET A 37 2.13 3.93 6.13
C MET A 37 1.55 2.66 5.47
N ASP A 38 0.69 1.92 6.17
CA ASP A 38 0.04 0.73 5.61
C ASP A 38 -0.79 1.07 4.38
N TYR A 39 -1.51 2.19 4.42
CA TYR A 39 -2.24 2.72 3.27
C TYR A 39 -1.31 3.04 2.10
N PHE A 40 -0.24 3.83 2.31
CA PHE A 40 0.70 4.16 1.23
C PHE A 40 1.40 2.93 0.62
N LEU A 41 1.62 1.87 1.41
CA LEU A 41 2.27 0.66 0.92
C LEU A 41 1.34 -0.27 0.14
N HIS A 42 0.03 -0.19 0.35
CA HIS A 42 -0.97 -1.00 -0.34
C HIS A 42 -1.93 -0.16 -1.21
N GLU A 43 -1.65 1.14 -1.39
CA GLU A 43 -2.46 2.06 -2.21
C GLU A 43 -2.58 1.55 -3.65
N ASP A 44 -1.53 0.88 -4.17
CA ASP A 44 -1.54 0.22 -5.48
C ASP A 44 -2.28 -1.13 -5.45
N ASP A 45 -2.15 -1.91 -4.37
CA ASP A 45 -2.80 -3.24 -4.26
C ASP A 45 -4.34 -3.12 -4.20
N ASP A 46 -4.86 -2.09 -3.53
CA ASP A 46 -6.30 -1.77 -3.49
C ASP A 46 -6.86 -1.34 -4.85
N ILE A 47 -6.00 -0.76 -5.71
CA ILE A 47 -6.33 -0.43 -7.10
C ILE A 47 -6.37 -1.71 -7.95
N PHE A 48 -5.46 -2.66 -7.76
CA PHE A 48 -5.47 -3.91 -8.52
C PHE A 48 -6.54 -4.92 -8.07
N ASP A 49 -6.92 -4.94 -6.80
CA ASP A 49 -7.93 -5.87 -6.28
C ASP A 49 -9.38 -5.40 -6.52
N ASN A 50 -9.62 -4.10 -6.73
CA ASN A 50 -10.95 -3.54 -7.04
C ASN A 50 -11.17 -3.18 -8.51
N LEU A 51 -10.13 -3.19 -9.34
CA LEU A 51 -10.28 -3.05 -10.78
C LEU A 51 -10.50 -4.44 -11.39
N ASP A 52 -11.60 -4.63 -12.11
CA ASP A 52 -11.73 -5.80 -12.98
C ASP A 52 -10.50 -5.79 -13.91
N HIS A 53 -9.94 -6.96 -14.18
CA HIS A 53 -8.75 -7.10 -15.02
C HIS A 53 -8.93 -6.38 -16.37
N ASN A 54 -10.17 -6.18 -16.83
CA ASN A 54 -10.52 -5.39 -18.01
C ASN A 54 -10.28 -3.87 -17.86
N ASP A 55 -10.51 -3.29 -16.67
CA ASP A 55 -10.34 -1.86 -16.43
C ASP A 55 -8.86 -1.45 -16.40
N VAL A 56 -7.98 -2.34 -15.90
CA VAL A 56 -6.53 -2.11 -15.92
C VAL A 56 -5.93 -2.24 -17.32
N VAL A 57 -6.37 -3.21 -18.15
CA VAL A 57 -5.93 -3.26 -19.56
C VAL A 57 -6.46 -2.06 -20.34
N ASP A 58 -7.71 -1.64 -20.12
CA ASP A 58 -8.27 -0.49 -20.82
C ASP A 58 -7.57 0.82 -20.43
N PHE A 59 -7.27 1.04 -19.15
CA PHE A 59 -6.45 2.17 -18.71
C PHE A 59 -5.04 2.13 -19.30
N PHE A 60 -4.37 0.98 -19.24
CA PHE A 60 -3.01 0.82 -19.76
C PHE A 60 -2.94 0.99 -21.28
N LEU A 61 -3.92 0.47 -22.02
CA LEU A 61 -4.06 0.64 -23.46
C LEU A 61 -4.38 2.09 -23.82
N PHE A 62 -5.31 2.74 -23.12
CA PHE A 62 -5.64 4.16 -23.32
C PHE A 62 -4.43 5.06 -23.07
N TYR A 63 -3.70 4.86 -21.97
CA TYR A 63 -2.51 5.64 -21.63
C TYR A 63 -1.38 5.42 -22.65
N SER A 64 -1.12 4.16 -23.03
CA SER A 64 -0.08 3.80 -24.02
C SER A 64 -0.42 4.31 -25.42
N PHE A 65 -1.70 4.26 -25.81
CA PHE A 65 -2.19 4.81 -27.06
C PHE A 65 -2.07 6.34 -27.07
N SER A 66 -2.49 7.01 -25.99
CA SER A 66 -2.44 8.48 -25.88
C SER A 66 -1.02 9.02 -25.91
N ARG A 67 -0.04 8.29 -25.34
CA ARG A 67 1.38 8.66 -25.36
C ARG A 67 2.05 8.48 -26.73
N SER A 68 1.43 7.74 -27.65
CA SER A 68 1.93 7.56 -29.01
C SER A 68 1.62 8.75 -29.94
N PHE A 69 0.86 9.75 -29.46
CA PHE A 69 0.49 10.97 -30.20
C PHE A 69 1.06 12.27 -29.60
N LEU A 70 2.04 12.17 -28.69
CA LEU A 70 2.88 13.26 -28.19
C LEU A 70 4.34 13.00 -28.57
#